data_AF-A0A4Z2G3L1-F1
#
_entry.id   AF-A0A4Z2G3L1-F1
#
_cell.length_a   1.000
_cell.length_b   1.000
_cell.length_c   1.000
_cell.angle_alpha   90.00
_cell.angle_beta   90.00
_cell.angle_gamma   90.00
#
_symmetry.space_group_name_H-M   'P 1'
#
loop_
_entity.id
_entity.type
_entity.pdbx_description
1 polymer ?
#
loop_
_entity_poly.entity_id
_entity_poly.type
_entity_poly.pdbx_seq_one_letter_code
_entity_poly.pdbx_strand_id
1 'polypeptide(L)'
;MAYVDPVPPNATVVFEVEVYSVSRGPRSMEAFGEMDLDSDRSLTKDEVKAYLKLEYEKSGKPRDDPFYEKIMADIFRKSDRDIDGVISAKEYNIYDHDEL
;
A
#
# COMPACT_ATOMS: atom_id res chain seq x y z
N MET A 1 40.04 15.76 -14.55
CA MET A 1 38.65 16.26 -14.53
C MET A 1 38.08 15.90 -13.17
N ALA A 2 37.78 16.88 -12.32
CA ALA A 2 37.29 16.63 -10.97
C ALA A 2 35.77 16.40 -11.00
N TYR A 3 35.31 15.34 -10.34
CA TYR A 3 33.91 15.00 -10.15
C TYR A 3 33.30 16.03 -9.19
N VAL A 4 32.37 16.85 -9.68
CA VAL A 4 31.53 17.70 -8.84
C VAL A 4 30.38 16.83 -8.36
N ASP A 5 30.35 16.55 -7.06
CA ASP A 5 29.16 16.00 -6.43
C ASP A 5 27.98 16.96 -6.70
N PRO A 6 26.84 16.44 -7.19
CA PRO A 6 25.70 17.27 -7.59
C PRO A 6 25.14 18.13 -6.45
N VAL A 7 25.55 17.86 -5.21
CA VAL A 7 25.22 18.65 -4.03
C VAL A 7 26.49 18.90 -3.19
N PRO A 8 26.91 20.16 -2.99
CA PRO A 8 28.11 20.48 -2.21
C PRO A 8 27.86 20.34 -0.69
N PRO A 9 28.94 20.18 0.11
CA PRO A 9 28.84 20.11 1.57
C PRO A 9 28.26 21.41 2.14
N ASN A 10 27.41 21.29 3.17
CA ASN A 10 26.62 22.37 3.78
C ASN A 10 25.53 22.97 2.89
N ALA A 11 25.15 22.32 1.78
CA ALA A 11 23.98 22.72 1.02
C ALA A 11 22.67 22.29 1.69
N THR A 12 21.72 23.21 1.80
CA THR A 12 20.33 22.89 2.10
C THR A 12 19.64 22.46 0.82
N VAL A 13 19.13 21.23 0.77
CA VAL A 13 18.41 20.71 -0.40
C VAL A 13 16.92 21.01 -0.24
N VAL A 14 16.35 21.66 -1.25
CA VAL A 14 14.91 21.95 -1.33
C VAL A 14 14.33 21.06 -2.43
N PHE A 15 13.30 20.29 -2.10
CA PHE A 15 12.61 19.43 -3.04
C PHE A 15 11.21 19.99 -3.29
N GLU A 16 10.83 20.06 -4.57
CA GLU A 16 9.43 20.22 -4.95
C GLU A 16 8.84 18.82 -5.09
N VAL A 17 7.93 18.47 -4.18
CA VAL A 17 7.32 17.15 -4.12
C VAL A 17 5.87 17.29 -4.52
N GLU A 18 5.49 16.64 -5.61
CA GLU A 18 4.09 16.53 -6.03
C GLU A 18 3.54 15.18 -5.62
N VAL A 19 2.46 15.19 -4.82
CA VAL A 19 1.72 13.98 -4.47
C VAL A 19 0.83 13.60 -5.65
N TYR A 20 1.25 12.59 -6.40
CA TYR A 20 0.48 12.12 -7.55
C TYR A 20 -0.78 11.35 -7.15
N SER A 21 -0.73 10.58 -6.05
CA SER A 21 -1.89 9.95 -5.42
C SER A 21 -1.52 9.43 -4.02
N VAL A 22 -2.39 9.66 -3.04
CA VAL A 22 -2.38 8.95 -1.76
C VAL A 22 -3.73 8.26 -1.63
N SER A 23 -3.77 6.98 -1.93
CA SER A 23 -4.92 6.14 -1.60
C SER A 23 -4.65 5.50 -0.24
N ARG A 24 -5.33 6.00 0.80
CA ARG A 24 -5.62 5.13 1.93
C ARG A 24 -6.53 4.04 1.37
N GLY A 25 -6.06 2.79 1.35
CA GLY A 25 -6.99 1.66 1.23
C GLY A 25 -8.08 1.87 2.28
N PRO A 26 -9.33 1.44 2.04
CA PRO A 26 -10.41 1.65 2.98
C PRO A 26 -10.12 0.81 4.22
N ARG A 27 -9.28 1.33 5.11
CA ARG A 27 -8.90 0.68 6.38
C ARG A 27 -10.03 0.88 7.39
N SER A 28 -11.25 0.56 6.97
CA SER A 28 -12.38 0.30 7.83
C SER A 28 -12.53 -1.21 7.95
N MET A 29 -13.03 -1.67 9.11
CA MET A 29 -13.42 -3.07 9.27
C MET A 29 -14.58 -3.46 8.32
N GLU A 30 -15.34 -2.47 7.85
CA GLU A 30 -16.40 -2.67 6.85
C GLU A 30 -15.80 -3.10 5.50
N ALA A 31 -14.78 -2.40 5.02
CA ALA A 31 -14.12 -2.77 3.77
C ALA A 31 -13.26 -4.04 3.91
N PHE A 32 -12.73 -4.34 5.10
CA PHE A 32 -12.16 -5.66 5.37
C PHE A 32 -13.20 -6.76 5.11
N GLY A 33 -14.42 -6.59 5.63
CA GLY A 33 -15.53 -7.51 5.38
C GLY A 33 -16.03 -7.53 3.94
N GLU A 34 -15.91 -6.43 3.19
CA GLU A 34 -16.24 -6.41 1.74
C GLU A 34 -15.17 -7.11 0.88
N MET A 35 -13.92 -7.13 1.33
CA MET A 35 -12.80 -7.79 0.65
C MET A 35 -12.70 -9.29 0.95
N ASP A 36 -12.99 -9.68 2.20
CA ASP A 36 -13.00 -11.07 2.68
C ASP A 36 -14.22 -11.81 2.11
N LEU A 37 -14.03 -12.48 0.97
CA LEU A 37 -15.12 -13.09 0.22
C LEU A 37 -15.53 -14.45 0.78
N ASP A 38 -14.60 -15.17 1.42
CA ASP A 38 -14.85 -16.46 2.06
C ASP A 38 -15.11 -16.38 3.57
N SER A 39 -15.08 -15.18 4.15
CA SER A 39 -15.35 -14.90 5.56
C SER A 39 -14.43 -15.65 6.52
N ASP A 40 -13.18 -15.93 6.10
CA ASP A 40 -12.18 -16.61 6.92
C ASP A 40 -11.43 -15.66 7.88
N ARG A 41 -11.74 -14.36 7.81
CA ARG A 41 -11.11 -13.28 8.57
C ARG A 41 -9.63 -13.10 8.25
N SER A 42 -9.23 -13.51 7.05
CA SER A 42 -7.94 -13.19 6.47
C SER A 42 -8.13 -12.56 5.09
N LEU A 43 -7.09 -11.93 4.58
CA LEU A 43 -7.09 -11.39 3.23
C LEU A 43 -5.92 -11.98 2.47
N THR A 44 -6.26 -12.77 1.47
CA THR A 44 -5.27 -13.34 0.55
C THR A 44 -4.85 -12.31 -0.51
N LYS A 45 -3.72 -12.57 -1.17
CA LYS A 45 -3.24 -11.72 -2.28
C LYS A 45 -4.27 -11.57 -3.40
N ASP A 46 -5.01 -12.63 -3.68
CA ASP A 46 -6.03 -12.65 -4.73
C ASP A 46 -7.24 -11.78 -4.37
N GLU A 47 -7.71 -11.84 -3.12
CA GLU A 47 -8.85 -11.03 -2.66
C GLU A 47 -8.53 -9.54 -2.67
N VAL A 48 -7.37 -9.16 -2.12
CA VAL A 48 -6.92 -7.76 -2.17
C VAL A 48 -6.75 -7.32 -3.64
N LYS A 49 -6.31 -8.22 -4.55
CA LYS A 49 -6.10 -7.89 -5.97
C LYS A 49 -7.41 -7.66 -6.68
N ALA A 50 -8.39 -8.53 -6.45
CA ALA A 50 -9.72 -8.39 -6.98
C ALA A 50 -10.36 -7.08 -6.52
N TYR A 51 -10.22 -6.75 -5.24
CA TYR A 51 -10.75 -5.51 -4.68
C TYR A 51 -10.09 -4.27 -5.28
N LEU A 52 -8.75 -4.21 -5.31
CA LEU A 52 -8.04 -3.07 -5.91
C LEU A 52 -8.42 -2.91 -7.38
N LYS A 53 -8.49 -4.00 -8.14
CA LYS A 53 -8.88 -3.93 -9.56
C LYS A 53 -10.28 -3.35 -9.72
N LEU A 54 -11.23 -3.79 -8.90
CA LEU A 54 -12.60 -3.29 -8.91
C LEU A 54 -12.67 -1.80 -8.56
N GLU A 55 -11.96 -1.35 -7.53
CA GLU A 55 -11.94 0.05 -7.11
C GLU A 55 -11.31 0.97 -8.16
N TYR A 56 -10.20 0.55 -8.78
CA TYR A 56 -9.56 1.32 -9.86
C TYR A 56 -10.42 1.35 -11.14
N GLU A 57 -11.16 0.28 -11.43
CA GLU A 57 -12.13 0.23 -12.53
C GLU A 57 -13.31 1.17 -12.27
N LYS A 58 -13.89 1.17 -11.06
CA LYS A 58 -14.91 2.14 -10.64
C LYS A 58 -14.42 3.59 -10.71
N SER A 59 -13.14 3.83 -10.38
CA SER A 59 -12.50 5.15 -10.45
C SER A 59 -12.19 5.59 -11.90
N GLY A 60 -12.38 4.72 -12.90
CA GLY A 60 -12.17 5.02 -14.31
C GLY A 60 -10.71 5.13 -14.72
N LYS A 61 -9.79 4.59 -13.92
CA LYS A 61 -8.34 4.59 -14.19
C LYS A 61 -7.78 3.17 -14.04
N PRO A 62 -8.06 2.26 -14.99
CA PRO A 62 -7.44 0.95 -14.98
C PRO A 62 -5.91 1.09 -15.04
N ARG A 63 -5.22 0.29 -14.23
CA ARG A 63 -3.75 0.21 -14.16
C ARG A 63 -3.28 -1.13 -14.70
N ASP A 64 -2.00 -1.21 -15.05
CA ASP A 64 -1.35 -2.45 -15.50
C ASP A 64 -1.13 -3.46 -14.35
N ASP A 65 -1.11 -4.75 -14.68
CA ASP A 65 -0.77 -5.83 -13.72
C ASP A 65 0.50 -5.59 -12.88
N PRO A 66 1.66 -5.18 -13.44
CA PRO A 66 2.86 -4.89 -12.66
C PRO A 66 2.69 -3.74 -11.64
N PHE A 67 1.75 -2.83 -11.86
CA PHE A 67 1.41 -1.82 -10.86
C PHE A 67 0.73 -2.46 -9.65
N TYR A 68 -0.24 -3.35 -9.89
CA TYR A 68 -0.91 -4.07 -8.80
C TYR A 68 0.06 -4.97 -8.05
N GLU A 69 0.95 -5.68 -8.73
CA GLU A 69 1.97 -6.51 -8.08
C GLU A 69 2.88 -5.70 -7.15
N LYS A 70 3.31 -4.51 -7.57
CA LYS A 70 4.13 -3.62 -6.75
C LYS A 70 3.39 -3.12 -5.52
N ILE A 71 2.12 -2.77 -5.67
CA ILE A 71 1.26 -2.32 -4.57
C ILE A 71 1.02 -3.47 -3.59
N MET A 72 0.75 -4.68 -4.09
CA MET A 72 0.63 -5.87 -3.24
C MET A 72 1.89 -6.16 -2.46
N ALA A 73 3.04 -6.15 -3.13
CA ALA A 73 4.31 -6.40 -2.46
C ALA A 73 4.55 -5.41 -1.32
N ASP A 74 4.17 -4.13 -1.48
CA ASP A 74 4.31 -3.12 -0.43
C ASP A 74 3.29 -3.30 0.71
N ILE A 75 2.03 -3.61 0.39
CA ILE A 75 0.97 -3.87 1.38
C ILE A 75 1.36 -5.06 2.26
N PHE A 76 1.66 -6.21 1.65
CA PHE A 76 2.03 -7.43 2.38
C PHE A 76 3.31 -7.19 3.18
N ARG A 77 4.34 -6.58 2.60
CA ARG A 77 5.57 -6.26 3.35
C ARG A 77 5.35 -5.40 4.60
N LYS A 78 4.31 -4.56 4.62
CA LYS A 78 4.00 -3.68 5.76
C LYS A 78 3.01 -4.28 6.75
N SER A 79 2.06 -5.07 6.26
CA SER A 79 0.94 -5.59 7.06
C SER A 79 1.15 -7.03 7.52
N ASP A 80 1.68 -7.90 6.67
CA ASP A 80 1.98 -9.31 6.96
C ASP A 80 3.19 -9.39 7.90
N ARG A 81 2.90 -9.41 9.21
CA ARG A 81 3.89 -9.38 10.29
C ARG A 81 4.47 -10.75 10.55
N ASP A 82 3.66 -11.80 10.43
CA ASP A 82 4.11 -13.17 10.64
C ASP A 82 4.59 -13.88 9.37
N ILE A 83 4.50 -13.20 8.22
CA ILE A 83 5.06 -13.63 6.93
C ILE A 83 4.41 -14.96 6.50
N ASP A 84 3.12 -15.12 6.79
CA ASP A 84 2.32 -16.28 6.41
C ASP A 84 1.71 -16.12 5.01
N GLY A 85 1.83 -14.92 4.43
CA GLY A 85 1.37 -14.60 3.08
C GLY A 85 -0.11 -14.22 3.01
N VAL A 86 -0.78 -14.04 4.15
CA VAL A 86 -2.13 -13.47 4.26
C VAL A 86 -2.10 -12.25 5.19
N ILE A 87 -3.17 -11.48 5.21
CA ILE A 87 -3.32 -10.35 6.15
C ILE A 87 -4.52 -10.67 7.03
N SER A 88 -4.27 -11.10 8.25
CA SER A 88 -5.32 -11.35 9.22
C SER A 88 -6.02 -10.06 9.65
N ALA A 89 -7.26 -10.15 10.16
CA ALA A 89 -7.97 -8.99 10.71
C ALA A 89 -7.17 -8.25 11.81
N LYS A 90 -6.30 -8.95 12.54
CA LYS A 90 -5.41 -8.35 13.54
C LYS A 90 -4.31 -7.52 12.90
N GLU A 91 -3.73 -8.01 11.82
CA GLU A 91 -2.69 -7.32 11.05
C GLU A 91 -3.22 -6.15 10.23
N TYR A 92 -4.46 -6.30 9.74
CA TYR A 92 -5.18 -5.23 9.07
C TYR A 92 -5.45 -4.05 9.99
N ASN A 93 -5.79 -4.34 11.25
CA ASN A 93 -6.16 -3.35 12.26
C ASN A 93 -4.96 -2.85 13.10
N ILE A 94 -3.72 -2.98 12.61
CA ILE A 94 -2.57 -2.33 13.23
C ILE A 94 -2.61 -0.83 12.88
N TYR A 95 -3.60 -0.15 13.42
CA TYR A 95 -3.53 1.25 13.77
C TYR A 95 -3.12 1.32 15.24
N ASP A 96 -1.92 0.82 15.53
CA ASP A 96 -1.15 1.42 16.62
C ASP A 96 -0.40 2.58 15.96
N HIS A 97 -1.14 3.68 15.76
CA HIS A 97 -0.49 4.98 15.74
C HIS A 97 0.07 5.13 17.15
N ASP A 98 1.35 4.78 17.34
CA ASP A 98 2.15 5.36 18.41
C ASP A 98 2.25 6.86 18.06
N GLU A 99 1.19 7.60 18.42
CA GLU A 99 1.16 9.05 18.41
C GLU A 99 2.20 9.51 19.43
N LEU A 100 3.26 10.15 18.94
CA LEU A 100 4.17 10.95 19.74
C LEU A 100 4.07 12.41 19.29
#